data_AF-A0A914SZM6-F1
#
_entry.id   AF-A0A914SZM6-F1
#
_cell.length_a   1.000
_cell.length_b   1.000
_cell.length_c   1.000
_cell.angle_alpha   90.00
_cell.angle_beta   90.00
_cell.angle_gamma   90.00
#
_symmetry.space_group_name_H-M   'P 1'
#
loop_
_entity.id
_entity.type
_entity.pdbx_description
1 polymer ?
#
loop_
_entity_poly.entity_id
_entity_poly.type
_entity_poly.pdbx_seq_one_letter_code
_entity_poly.pdbx_strand_id
1 'polypeptide(L)'
;MFVLTWSIQSSFSMGFLIYWQFNGYINDLFNCLYMTPKIYKSTQPKISKAIIFAIFISTTAIINYFAAVLLYYFYPYLSTIDLESLNTFRQPFLFPFSLGFLVYGFFIWNVVLTFYVIVSIVAYAKLNEFNEELKNIGKKDHHTDVIRFELMQMFMKHIENGKMIRTIDNTFEVYTFIMIGTNIPTTVFSLLSFFKALSDEWFIIIIIGPAIFFCLVELFNLTAVPAMLHQAINQVEKLIYRNSCIWDPYDEKIYQIALTLVTHVRQANLGISLWGFAVVSKPLILTTISLITTYLALILQLHPTVIQRVNGSVS
;
A
#
# COMPACT_ATOMS: atom_id res chain seq x y z
N MET A 1 5.70 11.83 -19.84
CA MET A 1 4.72 12.05 -18.73
C MET A 1 4.97 11.13 -17.52
N PHE A 2 5.10 9.81 -17.72
CA PHE A 2 5.37 8.82 -16.64
C PHE A 2 6.63 9.10 -15.80
N VAL A 3 7.72 9.55 -16.41
CA VAL A 3 8.95 9.91 -15.68
C VAL A 3 8.73 11.09 -14.73
N LEU A 4 7.91 12.06 -15.12
CA LEU A 4 7.61 13.24 -14.29
C LEU A 4 6.77 12.86 -13.07
N THR A 5 5.75 12.03 -13.24
CA THR A 5 4.93 11.52 -12.12
C THR A 5 5.76 10.67 -11.15
N TRP A 6 6.63 9.79 -11.66
CA TRP A 6 7.55 9.01 -10.81
C TRP A 6 8.55 9.90 -10.08
N SER A 7 9.04 10.97 -10.72
CA SER A 7 9.93 11.95 -10.08
C SER A 7 9.23 12.68 -8.94
N ILE A 8 7.95 13.05 -9.13
CA ILE A 8 7.12 13.68 -8.10
C ILE A 8 6.89 12.71 -6.92
N GLN A 9 6.49 11.47 -7.20
CA GLN A 9 6.28 10.43 -6.19
C GLN A 9 7.56 10.13 -5.38
N SER A 10 8.69 10.04 -6.06
CA SER A 10 10.01 9.89 -5.48
C SER A 10 10.40 11.07 -4.58
N SER A 11 10.17 12.30 -5.05
CA SER A 11 10.46 13.51 -4.29
C SER A 11 9.61 13.61 -3.01
N PHE A 12 8.32 13.28 -3.11
CA PHE A 12 7.45 13.18 -1.93
C PHE A 12 7.93 12.11 -0.96
N SER A 13 8.28 10.91 -1.45
CA SER A 13 8.78 9.82 -0.61
C SER A 13 10.05 10.21 0.16
N MET A 14 10.98 10.91 -0.51
CA MET A 14 12.17 11.45 0.14
C MET A 14 11.82 12.51 1.20
N GLY A 15 10.93 13.45 0.87
CA GLY A 15 10.45 14.47 1.80
C GLY A 15 9.80 13.87 3.06
N PHE A 16 8.96 12.84 2.88
CA PHE A 16 8.33 12.12 3.99
C PHE A 16 9.34 11.35 4.83
N LEU A 17 10.30 10.66 4.20
CA LEU A 17 11.34 9.94 4.94
C LEU A 17 12.13 10.89 5.85
N ILE A 18 12.53 12.05 5.33
CA ILE A 18 13.22 13.10 6.08
C ILE A 18 12.32 13.62 7.22
N TYR A 19 11.06 13.97 6.90
CA TYR A 19 10.09 14.46 7.87
C TYR A 19 9.84 13.45 9.01
N TRP A 20 9.74 12.16 8.71
CA TRP A 20 9.54 11.11 9.71
C TRP A 20 10.78 10.85 10.55
N GLN A 21 11.97 11.00 9.98
CA GLN A 21 13.23 10.92 10.74
C GLN A 21 13.37 12.09 11.71
N PHE A 22 13.11 13.32 11.26
CA PHE A 22 13.22 14.51 12.11
C PHE A 22 12.24 14.52 13.27
N ASN A 23 11.00 14.07 13.04
CA ASN A 23 9.97 14.03 14.08
C ASN A 23 10.01 12.77 14.95
N GLY A 24 10.94 11.83 14.70
CA GLY A 24 11.07 10.60 15.49
C GLY A 24 9.98 9.55 15.26
N TYR A 25 9.07 9.74 14.28
CA TYR A 25 7.98 8.80 14.00
C TYR A 25 8.46 7.39 13.68
N ILE A 26 9.62 7.26 13.02
CA ILE A 26 10.23 5.95 12.75
C ILE A 26 10.57 5.22 14.05
N ASN A 27 11.11 5.92 15.04
CA ASN A 27 11.44 5.34 16.34
C ASN A 27 10.17 4.92 17.09
N ASP A 28 9.15 5.78 17.08
CA ASP A 28 7.85 5.49 17.68
C ASP A 28 7.18 4.26 17.05
N LEU A 29 7.26 4.12 15.73
CA LEU A 29 6.81 2.93 15.01
C LEU A 29 7.56 1.69 15.45
N PHE A 30 8.90 1.73 15.50
CA PHE A 30 9.69 0.56 15.94
C PHE A 30 9.38 0.17 17.39
N ASN A 31 9.21 1.14 18.28
CA ASN A 31 8.84 0.91 19.68
C ASN A 31 7.44 0.27 19.80
N CYS A 32 6.47 0.72 19.01
CA CYS A 32 5.11 0.15 19.00
C CYS A 32 5.06 -1.23 18.31
N LEU A 33 5.93 -1.49 17.35
CA LEU A 33 5.91 -2.70 16.51
C LEU A 33 6.76 -3.85 17.06
N TYR A 34 7.15 -3.82 18.34
CA TYR A 34 7.93 -4.89 18.97
C TYR A 34 7.40 -6.29 18.57
N MET A 35 8.25 -7.06 17.89
CA MET A 35 7.88 -8.37 17.36
C MET A 35 8.16 -9.44 18.41
N THR A 36 7.12 -10.13 18.86
CA THR A 36 7.33 -11.36 19.62
C THR A 36 7.93 -12.44 18.69
N PRO A 37 8.68 -13.43 19.21
CA PRO A 37 9.27 -14.50 18.40
C PRO A 37 8.24 -15.28 17.57
N LYS A 38 7.02 -15.40 18.10
CA LYS A 38 5.88 -16.06 17.44
C LYS A 38 5.36 -15.24 16.24
N ILE A 39 5.21 -13.93 16.40
CA ILE A 39 4.87 -13.02 15.30
C ILE A 39 5.97 -13.01 14.26
N TYR A 40 7.24 -12.97 14.68
CA TYR A 40 8.38 -13.00 13.77
C TYR A 40 8.33 -14.24 12.88
N LYS A 41 8.17 -15.45 13.45
CA LYS A 41 8.11 -16.71 12.68
C LYS A 41 6.92 -16.78 11.70
N SER A 42 5.76 -16.23 12.08
CA SER A 42 4.58 -16.19 11.20
C SER A 42 4.71 -15.17 10.06
N THR A 43 5.39 -14.06 10.33
CA THR A 43 5.45 -12.89 9.43
C THR A 43 6.71 -12.92 8.54
N GLN A 44 7.78 -13.60 8.96
CA GLN A 44 9.03 -13.77 8.23
C GLN A 44 8.84 -14.18 6.75
N PRO A 45 8.01 -15.18 6.38
CA PRO A 45 7.85 -15.52 4.96
C PRO A 45 7.15 -14.41 4.16
N LYS A 46 6.27 -13.62 4.77
CA LYS A 46 5.57 -12.50 4.10
C LYS A 46 6.50 -11.29 3.95
N ILE A 47 7.28 -10.97 4.99
CA ILE A 47 8.29 -9.90 4.96
C ILE A 47 9.38 -10.24 3.95
N SER A 48 9.89 -11.47 3.95
CA SER A 48 10.88 -11.94 2.99
C SER A 48 10.37 -11.81 1.55
N LYS A 49 9.12 -12.23 1.28
CA LYS A 49 8.49 -12.02 -0.04
C LYS A 49 8.36 -10.55 -0.40
N ALA A 50 7.95 -9.68 0.53
CA ALA A 50 7.84 -8.24 0.28
C ALA A 50 9.20 -7.61 -0.04
N ILE A 51 10.27 -8.00 0.66
CA ILE A 51 11.64 -7.53 0.41
C ILE A 51 12.16 -8.03 -0.93
N ILE A 52 12.02 -9.34 -1.22
CA ILE A 52 12.44 -9.93 -2.50
C ILE A 52 11.71 -9.24 -3.65
N PHE A 53 10.42 -8.97 -3.48
CA PHE A 53 9.60 -8.29 -4.47
C PHE A 53 10.02 -6.82 -4.67
N ALA A 54 10.35 -6.10 -3.59
CA ALA A 54 10.88 -4.75 -3.66
C ALA A 54 12.23 -4.70 -4.39
N ILE A 55 13.11 -5.69 -4.13
CA ILE A 55 14.38 -5.83 -4.83
C ILE A 55 14.13 -6.10 -6.31
N PHE A 56 13.24 -7.04 -6.63
CA PHE A 56 12.86 -7.36 -8.01
C PHE A 56 12.36 -6.12 -8.76
N ILE A 57 11.41 -5.38 -8.17
CA ILE A 57 10.90 -4.12 -8.72
C ILE A 57 12.00 -3.10 -8.93
N SER A 58 12.85 -2.89 -7.93
CA SER A 58 13.97 -1.95 -8.02
C SER A 58 14.90 -2.32 -9.18
N THR A 59 15.24 -3.61 -9.31
CA THR A 59 16.05 -4.10 -10.44
C THR A 59 15.35 -3.93 -11.78
N THR A 60 14.06 -4.24 -11.90
CA THR A 60 13.29 -4.09 -13.14
C THR A 60 13.20 -2.63 -13.56
N ALA A 61 12.98 -1.71 -12.63
CA ALA A 61 12.95 -0.28 -12.93
C ALA A 61 14.32 0.25 -13.36
N ILE A 62 15.40 -0.18 -12.69
CA ILE A 62 16.77 0.13 -13.10
C ILE A 62 17.04 -0.38 -14.52
N ILE A 63 16.67 -1.63 -14.83
CA ILE A 63 16.86 -2.22 -16.16
C ILE A 63 16.06 -1.46 -17.23
N ASN A 64 14.78 -1.18 -16.99
CA ASN A 64 13.95 -0.44 -17.94
C ASN A 64 14.47 0.98 -18.17
N TYR A 65 15.01 1.59 -17.12
CA TYR A 65 15.63 2.90 -17.20
C TYR A 65 16.92 2.89 -18.03
N PHE A 66 17.82 1.91 -17.82
CA PHE A 66 19.00 1.74 -18.66
C PHE A 66 18.64 1.42 -20.12
N ALA A 67 17.63 0.57 -20.34
CA ALA A 67 17.14 0.26 -21.68
C ALA A 67 16.60 1.51 -22.39
N ALA A 68 15.85 2.34 -21.67
CA ALA A 68 15.36 3.63 -22.18
C ALA A 68 16.51 4.59 -22.58
N VAL A 69 17.55 4.70 -21.75
CA VAL A 69 18.74 5.53 -22.05
C VAL A 69 19.53 4.98 -23.24
N LEU A 70 19.71 3.66 -23.33
CA LEU A 70 20.38 3.01 -24.47
C LEU A 70 19.60 3.23 -25.77
N LEU A 71 18.28 3.01 -25.74
CA LEU A 71 17.42 3.23 -26.90
C LEU A 71 17.46 4.68 -27.38
N TYR A 72 17.57 5.64 -26.46
CA TYR A 72 17.78 7.04 -26.85
C TYR A 72 19.11 7.24 -27.61
N TYR A 73 20.21 6.68 -27.12
CA TYR A 73 21.53 6.88 -27.73
C TYR A 73 21.65 6.22 -29.12
N PHE A 74 21.02 5.05 -29.29
CA PHE A 74 21.10 4.28 -30.53
C PHE A 74 19.94 4.55 -31.51
N TYR A 75 18.76 4.90 -31.00
CA TYR A 75 17.52 5.05 -31.78
C TYR A 75 16.68 6.25 -31.29
N PRO A 76 17.16 7.49 -31.49
CA PRO A 76 16.53 8.70 -30.96
C PRO A 76 15.10 8.96 -31.48
N TYR A 77 14.69 8.32 -32.58
CA TYR A 77 13.33 8.44 -33.13
C TYR A 77 12.27 7.60 -32.40
N LEU A 78 12.68 6.60 -31.60
CA LEU A 78 11.80 5.66 -30.89
C LEU A 78 11.53 6.05 -29.43
N SER A 79 12.32 6.97 -28.86
CA SER A 79 12.17 7.31 -27.45
C SER A 79 10.93 8.20 -27.24
N THR A 80 9.86 7.60 -26.70
CA THR A 80 8.67 8.31 -26.18
C THR A 80 8.96 9.13 -24.91
N ILE A 81 10.23 9.25 -24.53
CA ILE A 81 10.71 9.97 -23.37
C ILE A 81 11.01 11.40 -23.81
N ASP A 82 10.25 12.34 -23.24
CA ASP A 82 10.40 13.76 -23.51
C ASP A 82 11.72 14.27 -22.90
N LEU A 83 12.77 14.34 -23.72
CA LEU A 83 14.14 14.53 -23.27
C LEU A 83 14.39 15.92 -22.65
N GLU A 84 13.58 16.91 -23.01
CA GLU A 84 13.62 18.24 -22.39
C GLU A 84 13.36 18.16 -20.88
N SER A 85 12.55 17.20 -20.44
CA SER A 85 12.26 17.00 -19.01
C SER A 85 13.44 16.41 -18.22
N LEU A 86 14.31 15.63 -18.87
CA LEU A 86 15.48 14.99 -18.25
C LEU A 86 16.75 15.84 -18.36
N ASN A 87 16.80 16.77 -19.31
CA ASN A 87 17.90 17.69 -19.53
C ASN A 87 17.69 19.00 -18.75
N THR A 88 17.29 18.91 -17.48
CA THR A 88 16.99 20.06 -16.60
C THR A 88 18.15 21.04 -16.50
N PHE A 89 19.39 20.55 -16.64
CA PHE A 89 20.61 21.35 -16.58
C PHE A 89 21.08 21.89 -17.94
N ARG A 90 20.41 21.53 -19.05
CA ARG A 90 20.68 21.96 -20.44
C ARG A 90 22.09 21.63 -20.98
N GLN A 91 23.03 21.26 -20.11
CA GLN A 91 24.42 20.93 -20.43
C GLN A 91 24.63 19.41 -20.50
N PRO A 92 25.24 18.89 -21.58
CA PRO A 92 25.41 17.45 -21.80
C PRO A 92 26.30 16.77 -20.75
N PHE A 93 27.21 17.52 -20.10
CA PHE A 93 28.06 16.98 -19.02
C PHE A 93 27.30 16.70 -17.71
N LEU A 94 26.18 17.40 -17.45
CA LEU A 94 25.39 17.26 -16.23
C LEU A 94 24.29 16.19 -16.35
N PHE A 95 24.08 15.65 -17.54
CA PHE A 95 23.15 14.56 -17.81
C PHE A 95 23.36 13.31 -16.92
N PRO A 96 24.57 12.77 -16.72
CA PRO A 96 24.77 11.64 -15.80
C PRO A 96 24.39 11.97 -14.34
N PHE A 97 24.51 13.23 -13.92
CA PHE A 97 24.12 13.66 -12.57
C PHE A 97 22.60 13.74 -12.40
N SER A 98 21.87 14.29 -13.39
CA SER A 98 20.41 14.28 -13.36
C SER A 98 19.88 12.84 -13.40
N LEU A 99 20.53 11.96 -14.15
CA LEU A 99 20.20 10.54 -14.18
C LEU A 99 20.44 9.85 -12.83
N GLY A 100 21.57 10.14 -12.17
CA GLY A 100 21.90 9.58 -10.85
C GLY A 100 20.89 9.97 -9.78
N PHE A 101 20.45 11.23 -9.78
CA PHE A 101 19.44 11.74 -8.86
C PHE A 101 18.09 11.01 -9.02
N LEU A 102 17.69 10.74 -10.27
CA LEU A 102 16.46 10.03 -10.60
C LEU A 102 16.46 8.58 -10.09
N VAL A 103 17.55 7.84 -10.34
CA VAL A 103 17.69 6.45 -9.87
C VAL A 103 17.70 6.40 -8.35
N TYR A 104 18.43 7.32 -7.71
CA TYR A 104 18.48 7.41 -6.25
C TYR A 104 17.10 7.69 -5.65
N GLY A 105 16.37 8.64 -6.23
CA GLY A 105 15.01 8.94 -5.80
C GLY A 105 14.06 7.74 -5.96
N PHE A 106 14.14 7.02 -7.08
CA PHE A 106 13.35 5.81 -7.28
C PHE A 106 13.68 4.72 -6.25
N PHE A 107 14.94 4.57 -5.87
CA PHE A 107 15.34 3.66 -4.81
C PHE A 107 14.71 4.06 -3.46
N ILE A 108 14.78 5.33 -3.09
CA ILE A 108 14.15 5.84 -1.85
C ILE A 108 12.65 5.56 -1.85
N TRP A 109 11.97 5.85 -2.96
CA TRP A 109 10.54 5.58 -3.10
C TRP A 109 10.20 4.10 -2.83
N ASN A 110 10.96 3.17 -3.41
CA ASN A 110 10.75 1.75 -3.16
C ASN A 110 11.02 1.36 -1.71
N VAL A 111 12.04 1.93 -1.08
CA VAL A 111 12.33 1.71 0.34
C VAL A 111 11.17 2.18 1.21
N VAL A 112 10.63 3.38 0.95
CA VAL A 112 9.52 3.96 1.70
C VAL A 112 8.23 3.15 1.51
N LEU A 113 7.89 2.77 0.28
CA LEU A 113 6.75 1.91 -0.01
C LEU A 113 6.88 0.55 0.68
N THR A 114 8.07 -0.06 0.64
CA THR A 114 8.34 -1.34 1.29
C THR A 114 8.23 -1.24 2.79
N PHE A 115 8.75 -0.16 3.39
CA PHE A 115 8.62 0.11 4.81
C PHE A 115 7.15 0.20 5.23
N TYR A 116 6.34 0.96 4.51
CA TYR A 116 4.90 1.06 4.70
C TYR A 116 4.20 -0.32 4.66
N VAL A 117 4.51 -1.13 3.64
CA VAL A 117 3.95 -2.47 3.48
C VAL A 117 4.35 -3.39 4.64
N ILE A 118 5.62 -3.39 5.05
CA ILE A 118 6.10 -4.21 6.16
C ILE A 118 5.40 -3.82 7.46
N VAL A 119 5.34 -2.53 7.78
CA VAL A 119 4.66 -2.02 8.99
C VAL A 119 3.20 -2.46 9.01
N SER A 120 2.51 -2.32 7.89
CA SER A 120 1.10 -2.72 7.77
C SER A 120 0.90 -4.24 7.91
N ILE A 121 1.79 -5.06 7.35
CA ILE A 121 1.77 -6.52 7.48
C ILE A 121 2.01 -6.95 8.93
N VAL A 122 2.94 -6.30 9.64
CA VAL A 122 3.25 -6.60 11.04
C VAL A 122 2.07 -6.24 11.94
N ALA A 123 1.46 -5.08 11.73
CA ALA A 123 0.23 -4.68 12.42
C ALA A 123 -0.91 -5.69 12.18
N TYR A 124 -1.07 -6.14 10.93
CA TYR A 124 -2.04 -7.18 10.58
C TYR A 124 -1.74 -8.50 11.31
N ALA A 125 -0.48 -8.93 11.37
CA ALA A 125 -0.09 -10.15 12.06
C ALA A 125 -0.36 -10.07 13.58
N LYS A 126 -0.07 -8.94 14.22
CA LYS A 126 -0.40 -8.67 15.63
C LYS A 126 -1.90 -8.76 15.91
N LEU A 127 -2.72 -8.13 15.07
CA LEU A 127 -4.18 -8.22 15.20
C LEU A 127 -4.72 -9.62 14.93
N ASN A 128 -4.13 -10.35 13.99
CA ASN A 128 -4.56 -11.71 13.70
C ASN A 128 -4.22 -12.67 14.85
N GLU A 129 -3.07 -12.49 15.52
CA GLU A 129 -2.75 -13.20 16.75
C GLU A 129 -3.75 -12.86 17.86
N PHE A 130 -4.06 -11.58 18.06
CA PHE A 130 -5.09 -11.13 19.00
C PHE A 130 -6.45 -11.77 18.69
N ASN A 131 -6.85 -11.85 17.43
CA ASN A 131 -8.10 -12.48 17.00
C ASN A 131 -8.13 -13.99 17.32
N GLU A 132 -7.02 -14.71 17.12
CA GLU A 132 -6.96 -16.13 17.48
C GLU A 132 -6.95 -16.35 19.01
N GLU A 133 -6.32 -15.47 19.79
CA GLU A 133 -6.41 -15.52 21.25
C GLU A 133 -7.84 -15.27 21.75
N LEU A 134 -8.49 -14.21 21.23
CA LEU A 134 -9.87 -13.85 21.54
C LEU A 134 -10.88 -14.96 21.26
N LYS A 135 -10.67 -15.69 20.16
CA LYS A 135 -11.48 -16.84 19.75
C LYS A 135 -11.35 -18.04 20.68
N ASN A 136 -10.27 -18.11 21.46
CA ASN A 136 -9.95 -19.23 22.34
C ASN A 136 -10.23 -18.95 23.83
N ILE A 137 -10.69 -17.75 24.17
CA ILE A 137 -11.12 -17.40 25.55
C ILE A 137 -12.16 -18.39 26.04
N GLY A 138 -11.97 -18.90 27.25
CA GLY A 138 -12.92 -19.79 27.93
C GLY A 138 -13.07 -21.19 27.32
N LYS A 139 -12.27 -21.55 26.29
CA LYS A 139 -12.31 -22.90 25.69
C LYS A 139 -11.40 -23.91 26.37
N LYS A 140 -10.36 -23.43 27.08
CA LYS A 140 -9.41 -24.29 27.79
C LYS A 140 -9.81 -24.50 29.24
N ASP A 141 -10.40 -23.47 29.85
CA ASP A 141 -10.86 -23.47 31.23
C ASP A 141 -12.20 -22.73 31.30
N HIS A 142 -13.20 -23.36 31.91
CA HIS A 142 -14.55 -22.83 32.05
C HIS A 142 -14.75 -22.08 33.37
N HIS A 143 -13.71 -21.93 34.20
CA HIS A 143 -13.79 -21.14 35.41
C HIS A 143 -14.00 -19.65 35.11
N THR A 144 -15.09 -19.10 35.64
CA THR A 144 -15.55 -17.71 35.46
C THR A 144 -14.45 -16.68 35.77
N ASP A 145 -13.65 -16.89 36.82
CA ASP A 145 -12.56 -15.99 37.20
C ASP A 145 -11.43 -15.97 36.17
N VAL A 146 -11.14 -17.11 35.52
CA VAL A 146 -10.13 -17.22 34.46
C VAL A 146 -10.62 -16.50 33.21
N ILE A 147 -11.87 -16.72 32.80
CA ILE A 147 -12.48 -16.02 31.67
C ILE A 147 -12.45 -14.51 31.89
N ARG A 148 -12.81 -14.05 33.10
CA ARG A 148 -12.78 -12.63 33.46
C ARG A 148 -11.38 -12.05 33.33
N PHE A 149 -10.36 -12.73 33.84
CA PHE A 149 -8.97 -12.30 33.75
C PHE A 149 -8.47 -12.27 32.31
N GLU A 150 -8.74 -13.32 31.52
CA GLU A 150 -8.41 -13.38 30.08
C GLU A 150 -9.07 -12.22 29.32
N LEU A 151 -10.34 -11.93 29.58
CA LEU A 151 -11.07 -10.88 28.88
C LEU A 151 -10.57 -9.47 29.25
N MET A 152 -10.17 -9.26 30.50
CA MET A 152 -9.50 -8.03 30.93
C MET A 152 -8.11 -7.88 30.26
N GLN A 153 -7.34 -8.97 30.14
CA GLN A 153 -6.08 -8.94 29.39
C GLN A 153 -6.30 -8.59 27.92
N MET A 154 -7.33 -9.15 27.28
CA MET A 154 -7.67 -8.83 25.90
C MET A 154 -8.10 -7.37 25.73
N PHE A 155 -8.78 -6.80 26.72
CA PHE A 155 -9.09 -5.37 26.73
C PHE A 155 -7.83 -4.50 26.73
N MET A 156 -6.87 -4.79 27.61
CA MET A 156 -5.60 -4.06 27.67
C MET A 156 -4.81 -4.22 26.36
N LYS A 157 -4.78 -5.44 25.80
CA LYS A 157 -4.12 -5.74 24.53
C LYS A 157 -4.80 -5.04 23.35
N HIS A 158 -6.12 -4.90 23.36
CA HIS A 158 -6.86 -4.13 22.35
C HIS A 158 -6.49 -2.64 22.40
N ILE A 159 -6.35 -2.06 23.60
CA ILE A 159 -5.91 -0.66 23.76
C ILE A 159 -4.51 -0.47 23.17
N GLU A 160 -3.58 -1.38 23.46
CA GLU A 160 -2.21 -1.34 22.92
C GLU A 160 -2.21 -1.45 21.39
N ASN A 161 -2.96 -2.41 20.84
CA ASN A 161 -3.12 -2.56 19.39
C ASN A 161 -3.76 -1.32 18.76
N GLY A 162 -4.74 -0.70 19.41
CA GLY A 162 -5.38 0.53 18.96
C GLY A 162 -4.40 1.71 18.92
N LYS A 163 -3.54 1.85 19.94
CA LYS A 163 -2.46 2.86 19.96
C LYS A 163 -1.49 2.63 18.80
N MET A 164 -1.04 1.39 18.59
CA MET A 164 -0.16 1.04 17.48
C MET A 164 -0.79 1.42 16.12
N ILE A 165 -2.05 1.08 15.89
CA ILE A 165 -2.74 1.39 14.62
C ILE A 165 -2.83 2.91 14.42
N ARG A 166 -3.12 3.68 15.47
CA ARG A 166 -3.14 5.16 15.40
C ARG A 166 -1.77 5.75 15.12
N THR A 167 -0.70 5.20 15.69
CA THR A 167 0.67 5.65 15.39
C THR A 167 1.01 5.40 13.91
N ILE A 168 0.60 4.25 13.37
CA ILE A 168 0.75 3.93 11.95
C ILE A 168 -0.06 4.91 11.09
N ASP A 169 -1.33 5.12 11.44
CA ASP A 169 -2.21 6.04 10.73
C ASP A 169 -1.63 7.46 10.68
N ASN A 170 -1.31 8.04 11.84
CA ASN A 170 -0.71 9.38 11.95
C ASN A 170 0.60 9.52 11.16
N THR A 171 1.37 8.44 11.01
CA THR A 171 2.62 8.48 10.25
C THR A 171 2.37 8.46 8.74
N PHE A 172 1.41 7.65 8.28
CA PHE A 172 1.24 7.33 6.86
C PHE A 172 0.00 7.93 6.20
N GLU A 173 -0.91 8.60 6.93
CA GLU A 173 -2.20 9.07 6.37
C GLU A 173 -2.03 10.04 5.19
N VAL A 174 -1.11 11.00 5.32
CA VAL A 174 -0.83 12.00 4.27
C VAL A 174 -0.04 11.36 3.13
N TYR A 175 0.93 10.51 3.47
CA TYR A 175 1.70 9.76 2.47
C TYR A 175 0.79 8.90 1.60
N THR A 176 -0.08 8.10 2.20
CA THR A 176 -1.01 7.21 1.49
C THR A 176 -1.95 8.00 0.59
N PHE A 177 -2.44 9.15 1.06
CA PHE A 177 -3.27 10.05 0.25
C PHE A 177 -2.53 10.56 -1.00
N ILE A 178 -1.33 11.14 -0.82
CA ILE A 178 -0.54 11.69 -1.94
C ILE A 178 -0.15 10.58 -2.91
N MET A 179 0.27 9.42 -2.41
CA MET A 179 0.69 8.31 -3.25
C MET A 179 -0.46 7.72 -4.06
N ILE A 180 -1.65 7.53 -3.48
CA ILE A 180 -2.82 7.09 -4.25
C ILE A 180 -3.25 8.18 -5.24
N GLY A 181 -3.29 9.45 -4.81
CA GLY A 181 -3.69 10.58 -5.64
C GLY A 181 -2.79 10.79 -6.87
N THR A 182 -1.50 10.50 -6.74
CA THR A 182 -0.53 10.56 -7.86
C THR A 182 -0.48 9.28 -8.68
N ASN A 183 -0.69 8.10 -8.07
CA ASN A 183 -0.59 6.84 -8.79
C ASN A 183 -1.82 6.55 -9.68
N ILE A 184 -3.03 6.99 -9.29
CA ILE A 184 -4.24 6.87 -10.12
C ILE A 184 -4.04 7.50 -11.52
N PRO A 185 -3.72 8.81 -11.65
CA PRO A 185 -3.50 9.41 -12.97
C PRO A 185 -2.32 8.77 -13.69
N THR A 186 -1.25 8.40 -12.99
CA THR A 186 -0.09 7.72 -13.57
C THR A 186 -0.47 6.38 -14.21
N THR A 187 -1.31 5.60 -13.54
CA THR A 187 -1.82 4.31 -14.04
C THR A 187 -2.67 4.51 -15.28
N VAL A 188 -3.59 5.48 -15.28
CA VAL A 188 -4.43 5.79 -16.45
C VAL A 188 -3.58 6.20 -17.65
N PHE A 189 -2.67 7.15 -17.49
CA PHE A 189 -1.85 7.62 -18.62
C PHE A 189 -0.90 6.54 -19.14
N SER A 190 -0.42 5.65 -18.26
CA SER A 190 0.39 4.50 -18.65
C SER A 190 -0.44 3.50 -19.46
N LEU A 191 -1.66 3.16 -19.01
CA LEU A 191 -2.59 2.30 -19.75
C LEU A 191 -2.96 2.89 -21.11
N LEU A 192 -3.24 4.20 -21.17
CA LEU A 192 -3.52 4.88 -22.44
C LEU A 192 -2.35 4.77 -23.42
N SER A 193 -1.13 4.98 -22.93
CA SER A 193 0.10 4.87 -23.74
C SER A 193 0.28 3.45 -24.27
N PHE A 194 -0.07 2.44 -23.47
CA PHE A 194 -0.07 1.03 -23.89
C PHE A 194 -1.13 0.73 -24.95
N PHE A 195 -2.38 1.21 -24.79
CA PHE A 195 -3.42 1.02 -25.80
C PHE A 195 -3.07 1.68 -27.14
N LYS A 196 -2.37 2.83 -27.10
CA LYS A 196 -1.85 3.47 -28.31
C LYS A 196 -0.70 2.67 -28.94
N ALA A 197 0.19 2.11 -28.11
CA ALA A 197 1.32 1.32 -28.60
C ALA A 197 0.92 -0.03 -29.21
N LEU A 198 -0.23 -0.60 -28.80
CA LEU A 198 -0.76 -1.86 -29.32
C LEU A 198 -0.99 -1.86 -30.85
N SER A 199 -1.24 -0.69 -31.46
CA SER A 199 -1.51 -0.60 -32.90
C SER A 199 -0.26 -0.44 -33.76
N ASP A 200 0.84 0.08 -33.20
CA ASP A 200 1.93 0.63 -34.02
C ASP A 200 3.22 -0.21 -33.89
N GLU A 201 3.69 -0.59 -32.68
CA GLU A 201 4.98 -1.30 -32.52
C GLU A 201 5.08 -2.20 -31.26
N TRP A 202 5.34 -3.50 -31.47
CA TRP A 202 5.49 -4.49 -30.38
C TRP A 202 6.66 -4.21 -29.42
N PHE A 203 7.71 -3.53 -29.88
CA PHE A 203 8.89 -3.24 -29.06
C PHE A 203 8.59 -2.21 -27.96
N ILE A 204 7.70 -1.26 -28.23
CA ILE A 204 7.24 -0.26 -27.26
C ILE A 204 6.47 -0.93 -26.11
N ILE A 205 5.73 -2.00 -26.39
CA ILE A 205 4.99 -2.78 -25.40
C ILE A 205 5.94 -3.39 -24.35
N ILE A 206 7.10 -3.89 -24.77
CA ILE A 206 8.10 -4.49 -23.87
C ILE A 206 8.65 -3.45 -22.89
N ILE A 207 8.73 -2.18 -23.31
CA ILE A 207 9.24 -1.08 -22.48
C ILE A 207 8.15 -0.54 -21.54
N ILE A 208 6.92 -0.37 -22.04
CA ILE A 208 5.81 0.21 -21.26
C ILE A 208 5.18 -0.82 -20.30
N GLY A 209 5.14 -2.09 -20.68
CA GLY A 209 4.51 -3.16 -19.90
C GLY A 209 4.99 -3.24 -18.45
N PRO A 210 6.30 -3.27 -18.18
CA PRO A 210 6.84 -3.27 -16.81
C PRO A 210 6.44 -2.04 -16.00
N ALA A 211 6.34 -0.85 -16.63
CA ALA A 211 5.93 0.37 -15.95
C ALA A 211 4.46 0.30 -15.48
N ILE A 212 3.57 -0.25 -16.32
CA ILE A 212 2.17 -0.50 -15.95
C ILE A 212 2.08 -1.53 -14.82
N PHE A 213 2.81 -2.63 -14.96
CA PHE A 213 2.84 -3.67 -13.93
C PHE A 213 3.26 -3.09 -12.58
N PHE A 214 4.30 -2.25 -12.56
CA PHE A 214 4.74 -1.56 -11.37
C PHE A 214 3.67 -0.62 -10.79
N CYS A 215 3.01 0.21 -11.59
CA CYS A 215 1.95 1.12 -11.10
C CYS A 215 0.76 0.36 -10.48
N LEU A 216 0.34 -0.75 -11.12
CA LEU A 216 -0.73 -1.61 -10.63
C LEU A 216 -0.37 -2.29 -9.31
N VAL A 217 0.87 -2.80 -9.24
CA VAL A 217 1.41 -3.41 -8.03
C VAL A 217 1.50 -2.41 -6.89
N GLU A 218 1.98 -1.19 -7.15
CA GLU A 218 2.05 -0.14 -6.16
C GLU A 218 0.64 0.20 -5.64
N LEU A 219 -0.33 0.39 -6.55
CA LEU A 219 -1.71 0.67 -6.18
C LEU A 219 -2.29 -0.44 -5.32
N PHE A 220 -2.02 -1.70 -5.68
CA PHE A 220 -2.43 -2.86 -4.91
C PHE A 220 -1.79 -2.85 -3.51
N ASN A 221 -0.50 -2.58 -3.39
CA ASN A 221 0.18 -2.50 -2.09
C ASN A 221 -0.36 -1.38 -1.21
N LEU A 222 -0.61 -0.20 -1.78
CA LEU A 222 -1.15 0.96 -1.08
C LEU A 222 -2.59 0.75 -0.57
N THR A 223 -3.37 -0.11 -1.23
CA THR A 223 -4.80 -0.26 -0.93
C THR A 223 -5.16 -1.61 -0.30
N ALA A 224 -4.58 -2.73 -0.75
CA ALA A 224 -4.93 -4.07 -0.29
C ALA A 224 -4.39 -4.38 1.10
N VAL A 225 -3.13 -4.04 1.40
CA VAL A 225 -2.51 -4.36 2.70
C VAL A 225 -3.24 -3.64 3.85
N PRO A 226 -3.54 -2.33 3.77
CA PRO A 226 -4.34 -1.65 4.80
C PRO A 226 -5.79 -2.15 4.86
N ALA A 227 -6.39 -2.52 3.73
CA ALA A 227 -7.73 -3.08 3.73
C ALA A 227 -7.79 -4.44 4.45
N MET A 228 -6.73 -5.25 4.36
CA MET A 228 -6.60 -6.48 5.15
C MET A 228 -6.48 -6.17 6.65
N LEU A 229 -5.72 -5.14 7.02
CA LEU A 229 -5.63 -4.66 8.39
C LEU A 229 -7.00 -4.23 8.92
N HIS A 230 -7.72 -3.38 8.17
CA HIS A 230 -9.05 -2.92 8.52
C HIS A 230 -10.07 -4.07 8.64
N GLN A 231 -9.97 -5.09 7.77
CA GLN A 231 -10.79 -6.29 7.91
C GLN A 231 -10.50 -7.03 9.22
N ALA A 232 -9.24 -7.18 9.60
CA ALA A 232 -8.86 -7.86 10.85
C ALA A 232 -9.38 -7.12 12.09
N ILE A 233 -9.41 -5.79 12.06
CA ILE A 233 -10.01 -4.94 13.10
C ILE A 233 -11.51 -5.24 13.23
N ASN A 234 -12.24 -5.20 12.10
CA ASN A 234 -13.70 -5.44 12.10
C ASN A 234 -14.09 -6.89 12.45
N GLN A 235 -13.15 -7.84 12.38
CA GLN A 235 -13.39 -9.22 12.81
C GLN A 235 -13.46 -9.36 14.33
N VAL A 236 -12.81 -8.47 15.09
CA VAL A 236 -12.79 -8.51 16.56
C VAL A 236 -14.20 -8.54 17.12
N GLU A 237 -15.06 -7.60 16.70
CA GLU A 237 -16.45 -7.49 17.16
C GLU A 237 -17.21 -8.81 16.93
N LYS A 238 -17.09 -9.37 15.73
CA LYS A 238 -17.75 -10.62 15.35
C LYS A 238 -17.26 -11.80 16.18
N LEU A 239 -15.98 -11.83 16.54
CA LEU A 239 -15.40 -12.89 17.36
C LEU A 239 -15.88 -12.83 18.81
N ILE A 240 -16.06 -11.64 19.38
CA ILE A 240 -16.63 -11.47 20.72
C ILE A 240 -18.06 -12.01 20.75
N TYR A 241 -18.91 -11.58 19.83
CA TYR A 241 -20.31 -12.05 19.78
C TYR A 241 -20.44 -13.54 19.51
N ARG A 242 -19.51 -14.14 18.75
CA ARG A 242 -19.56 -15.58 18.42
C ARG A 242 -19.06 -16.48 19.56
N ASN A 243 -18.33 -15.95 20.54
CA ASN A 243 -17.76 -16.78 21.60
C ASN A 243 -18.82 -17.07 22.67
N SER A 244 -19.43 -18.26 22.62
CA SER A 244 -20.45 -18.69 23.58
C SER A 244 -19.95 -18.71 25.02
N CYS A 245 -18.65 -18.96 25.25
CA CYS A 245 -18.07 -18.97 26.60
C CYS A 245 -18.09 -17.59 27.30
N ILE A 246 -18.28 -16.51 26.54
CA ILE A 246 -18.42 -15.15 27.08
C ILE A 246 -19.87 -14.88 27.51
N TRP A 247 -20.83 -15.43 26.76
CA TRP A 247 -22.25 -15.12 26.90
C TRP A 247 -23.01 -16.19 27.68
N ASP A 248 -22.51 -17.41 27.79
CA ASP A 248 -23.20 -18.53 28.43
C ASP A 248 -22.23 -19.36 29.29
N PRO A 249 -22.50 -19.56 30.60
CA PRO A 249 -23.63 -19.02 31.38
C PRO A 249 -23.52 -17.50 31.63
N TYR A 250 -24.66 -16.86 31.91
CA TYR A 250 -24.71 -15.43 32.23
C TYR A 250 -23.94 -15.11 33.52
N ASP A 251 -22.93 -14.25 33.40
CA ASP A 251 -22.24 -13.63 34.53
C ASP A 251 -22.18 -12.11 34.32
N GLU A 252 -22.72 -11.35 35.27
CA GLU A 252 -22.83 -9.89 35.19
C GLU A 252 -21.47 -9.22 34.93
N LYS A 253 -20.39 -9.69 35.56
CA LYS A 253 -19.06 -9.08 35.46
C LYS A 253 -18.42 -9.39 34.11
N ILE A 254 -18.54 -10.62 33.61
CA ILE A 254 -18.03 -10.99 32.29
C ILE A 254 -18.77 -10.20 31.21
N TYR A 255 -20.08 -10.09 31.32
CA TYR A 255 -20.91 -9.32 30.40
C TYR A 255 -20.53 -7.84 30.35
N GLN A 256 -20.33 -7.20 31.51
CA GLN A 256 -19.92 -5.79 31.58
C GLN A 256 -18.56 -5.56 30.90
N ILE A 257 -17.58 -6.43 31.12
CA ILE A 257 -16.26 -6.30 30.49
C ILE A 257 -16.36 -6.56 28.98
N ALA A 258 -17.11 -7.59 28.56
CA ALA A 258 -17.32 -7.90 27.15
C ALA A 258 -18.02 -6.76 26.41
N LEU A 259 -19.07 -6.17 27.01
CA LEU A 259 -19.76 -5.02 26.43
C LEU A 259 -18.83 -3.81 26.35
N THR A 260 -18.05 -3.55 27.39
CA THR A 260 -17.03 -2.47 27.37
C THR A 260 -16.02 -2.70 26.26
N LEU A 261 -15.50 -3.91 26.11
CA LEU A 261 -14.59 -4.27 25.02
C LEU A 261 -15.24 -4.03 23.66
N VAL A 262 -16.49 -4.47 23.45
CA VAL A 262 -17.22 -4.22 22.20
C VAL A 262 -17.37 -2.73 21.91
N THR A 263 -17.71 -1.91 22.92
CA THR A 263 -17.82 -0.45 22.71
C THR A 263 -16.48 0.18 22.30
N HIS A 264 -15.37 -0.30 22.84
CA HIS A 264 -14.03 0.14 22.45
C HIS A 264 -13.63 -0.36 21.06
N VAL A 265 -14.04 -1.56 20.67
CA VAL A 265 -13.78 -2.10 19.33
C VAL A 265 -14.55 -1.34 18.26
N ARG A 266 -15.75 -0.83 18.59
CA ARG A 266 -16.57 -0.01 17.68
C ARG A 266 -16.08 1.44 17.52
N GLN A 267 -14.87 1.75 17.97
CA GLN A 267 -14.26 3.06 17.73
C GLN A 267 -14.23 3.37 16.22
N ALA A 268 -14.86 4.48 15.85
CA ALA A 268 -14.83 4.96 14.48
C ALA A 268 -13.38 5.23 14.04
N ASN A 269 -13.11 4.99 12.76
CA ASN A 269 -11.84 5.32 12.10
C ASN A 269 -10.60 4.54 12.57
N LEU A 270 -10.77 3.35 13.16
CA LEU A 270 -9.62 2.48 13.45
C LEU A 270 -9.13 1.78 12.17
N GLY A 271 -8.00 2.23 11.64
CA GLY A 271 -7.37 1.73 10.42
C GLY A 271 -6.35 2.74 9.90
N ILE A 272 -5.81 2.51 8.71
CA ILE A 272 -5.02 3.52 7.99
C ILE A 272 -5.99 4.33 7.15
N SER A 273 -6.00 5.63 7.37
CA SER A 273 -6.86 6.61 6.73
C SER A 273 -6.14 7.32 5.58
N LEU A 274 -6.94 7.85 4.68
CA LEU A 274 -6.52 8.85 3.71
C LEU A 274 -6.78 10.20 4.35
N TRP A 275 -5.73 10.88 4.82
CA TRP A 275 -5.81 12.24 5.39
C TRP A 275 -7.00 12.41 6.37
N GLY A 276 -7.24 11.43 7.25
CA GLY A 276 -8.32 11.44 8.23
C GLY A 276 -9.77 11.36 7.70
N PHE A 277 -10.02 11.40 6.39
CA PHE A 277 -11.40 11.46 5.86
C PHE A 277 -11.99 10.08 5.50
N ALA A 278 -11.16 9.12 5.09
CA ALA A 278 -11.63 7.78 4.71
C ALA A 278 -10.64 6.68 5.09
N VAL A 279 -11.11 5.63 5.74
CA VAL A 279 -10.27 4.45 6.03
C VAL A 279 -10.10 3.60 4.77
N VAL A 280 -8.86 3.20 4.50
CA VAL A 280 -8.52 2.33 3.38
C VAL A 280 -9.12 0.94 3.60
N SER A 281 -10.16 0.65 2.82
CA SER A 281 -11.02 -0.53 2.98
C SER A 281 -11.26 -1.22 1.64
N LYS A 282 -11.84 -2.43 1.65
CA LYS A 282 -12.14 -3.16 0.41
C LYS A 282 -13.03 -2.38 -0.58
N PRO A 283 -14.08 -1.66 -0.13
CA PRO A 283 -14.84 -0.79 -1.03
C PRO A 283 -13.97 0.25 -1.74
N LEU A 284 -12.99 0.83 -1.04
CA LEU A 284 -12.08 1.81 -1.64
C LEU A 284 -11.24 1.20 -2.78
N ILE A 285 -10.76 -0.04 -2.63
CA ILE A 285 -10.07 -0.77 -3.71
C ILE A 285 -10.98 -0.84 -4.95
N LEU A 286 -12.23 -1.25 -4.76
CA LEU A 286 -13.19 -1.34 -5.85
C LEU A 286 -13.43 0.02 -6.51
N THR A 287 -13.63 1.08 -5.71
CA THR A 287 -13.78 2.45 -6.21
C THR A 287 -12.58 2.92 -7.02
N THR A 288 -11.34 2.63 -6.58
CA THR A 288 -10.13 3.00 -7.34
C THR A 288 -10.05 2.29 -8.69
N ILE A 289 -10.34 0.99 -8.74
CA ILE A 289 -10.36 0.21 -10.00
C ILE A 289 -11.46 0.73 -10.93
N SER A 290 -12.66 0.96 -10.39
CA SER A 290 -13.77 1.52 -11.17
C SER A 290 -13.43 2.89 -11.73
N LEU A 291 -12.83 3.78 -10.93
CA LEU A 291 -12.43 5.12 -11.39
C LEU A 291 -11.39 5.05 -12.51
N ILE A 292 -10.35 4.21 -12.37
CA ILE A 292 -9.35 4.00 -13.43
C ILE A 292 -10.02 3.50 -14.70
N THR A 293 -10.93 2.53 -14.58
CA THR A 293 -11.64 1.94 -15.73
C THR A 293 -12.55 2.96 -16.41
N THR A 294 -13.35 3.70 -15.65
CA THR A 294 -14.27 4.72 -16.19
C THR A 294 -13.49 5.85 -16.86
N TYR A 295 -12.43 6.35 -16.23
CA TYR A 295 -11.63 7.43 -16.79
C TYR A 295 -10.87 6.99 -18.04
N LEU A 296 -10.33 5.76 -18.05
CA LEU A 296 -9.74 5.16 -19.24
C LEU A 296 -10.76 5.01 -20.37
N ALA A 297 -11.95 4.48 -20.09
CA ALA A 297 -13.02 4.33 -21.07
C ALA A 297 -13.45 5.68 -21.67
N LEU A 298 -13.60 6.70 -20.81
CA LEU A 298 -13.93 8.06 -21.23
C LEU A 298 -12.86 8.66 -22.14
N ILE A 299 -11.58 8.50 -21.80
CA ILE A 299 -10.48 8.99 -22.65
C ILE A 299 -10.45 8.25 -23.99
N LEU A 300 -10.61 6.92 -23.99
CA LEU A 300 -10.66 6.13 -25.22
C LEU A 300 -11.84 6.53 -26.11
N GLN A 301 -12.99 6.88 -25.53
CA GLN A 301 -14.16 7.36 -26.27
C GLN A 301 -13.99 8.79 -26.81
N LEU A 302 -13.34 9.68 -26.05
CA LEU A 302 -13.09 11.06 -26.46
C LEU A 302 -11.94 11.21 -27.46
N HIS A 303 -11.12 10.18 -27.68
CA HIS A 303 -10.03 10.19 -28.65
C HIS A 303 -10.46 9.46 -29.96
N PRO A 304 -11.12 10.15 -30.92
CA PRO A 304 -11.81 9.54 -32.06
C PRO A 304 -10.90 8.70 -32.98
N THR A 305 -9.59 8.94 -32.97
CA THR A 305 -8.60 8.18 -33.75
C THR A 305 -8.34 6.75 -33.24
N VAL A 306 -8.66 6.43 -31.98
CA VAL A 306 -8.46 5.06 -31.45
C VAL A 306 -9.60 4.12 -31.87
N ILE A 307 -10.84 4.61 -31.87
CA ILE A 307 -12.03 3.82 -32.27
C ILE A 307 -11.99 3.46 -33.76
N GLN A 308 -11.54 4.36 -34.63
CA GLN A 308 -11.40 4.06 -36.06
C GLN A 308 -10.31 3.01 -36.37
N ARG A 309 -9.24 2.92 -35.57
CA ARG A 309 -8.16 1.94 -35.79
C ARG A 309 -8.48 0.55 -35.23
N VAL A 310 -9.14 0.46 -34.09
CA VAL A 310 -9.58 -0.84 -33.51
C VAL A 310 -10.66 -1.50 -34.37
N ASN A 311 -11.54 -0.71 -34.98
CA ASN A 311 -12.55 -1.24 -35.91
C ASN A 311 -12.00 -1.46 -37.33
N GLY A 312 -10.88 -0.84 -37.71
CA GLY A 312 -10.23 -1.03 -39.01
C GLY A 312 -9.30 -2.25 -39.11
N SER A 313 -8.98 -2.91 -37.99
CA SER A 313 -8.21 -4.16 -37.96
C SER A 313 -9.08 -5.43 -38.02
N VAL A 314 -10.40 -5.29 -38.14
CA VAL A 314 -11.37 -6.40 -38.30
C VAL A 314 -11.91 -6.47 -39.74
N SER A 315 -11.31 -5.74 -40.68
CA SER A 315 -11.59 -5.83 -42.12
C SER A 315 -10.38 -6.28 -42.90
#